data_AF-A0A537NPX2-F1
#
_entry.id   AF-A0A537NPX2-F1
#
_cell.length_a   1.000
_cell.length_b   1.000
_cell.length_c   1.000
_cell.angle_alpha   90.00
_cell.angle_beta   90.00
_cell.angle_gamma   90.00
#
_symmetry.space_group_name_H-M   'P 1'
#
loop_
_entity.id
_entity.type
_entity.pdbx_description
1 polymer ?
#
loop_
_entity_poly.entity_id
_entity_poly.type
_entity_poly.pdbx_seq_one_letter_code
_entity_poly.pdbx_strand_id
1 'polypeptide(L)'
;MSVADFYAEVMARLGKVGIQAHIWTMPSEIENAIPFELDRDHAQYDAAMVERFWQALVQVDRLFKLFRARFIGKVSPVHFFWGSFDLAVTRFSGRTAPAPGGVTPNVAPWVMAEAYSHEVCSCGFWPGNGGYGRAAFNVYAYPEPAGFGDTPLRTPEALYDKGLGQVILPYDAVRQSPNPDEFLLGFLQETYEAAANLGKWDRQTLERQ
;
A
#
# COMPACT_ATOMS: atom_id res chain seq x y z
N MET A 1 -22.99 -10.78 10.75
CA MET A 1 -22.19 -11.66 11.62
C MET A 1 -21.03 -10.80 12.10
N SER A 2 -20.76 -10.72 13.40
CA SER A 2 -19.60 -9.96 13.86
C SER A 2 -18.29 -10.65 13.52
N VAL A 3 -17.17 -9.93 13.60
CA VAL A 3 -15.83 -10.51 13.48
C VAL A 3 -15.62 -11.63 14.50
N ALA A 4 -16.04 -11.46 15.75
CA ALA A 4 -15.95 -12.49 16.80
C ALA A 4 -16.71 -13.77 16.46
N ASP A 5 -17.93 -13.65 15.95
CA ASP A 5 -18.73 -14.81 15.59
C ASP A 5 -18.15 -15.52 14.35
N PHE A 6 -17.64 -14.75 13.37
CA PHE A 6 -16.97 -15.30 12.20
C PHE A 6 -15.68 -16.05 12.58
N TYR A 7 -14.84 -15.46 13.43
CA TYR A 7 -13.61 -16.08 13.92
C TYR A 7 -13.91 -17.38 14.65
N ALA A 8 -14.88 -17.39 15.58
CA ALA A 8 -15.28 -18.59 16.31
C ALA A 8 -15.76 -19.71 15.37
N GLU A 9 -16.57 -19.37 14.36
CA GLU A 9 -17.07 -20.34 13.37
C GLU A 9 -15.95 -20.93 12.51
N VAL A 10 -14.98 -20.10 12.06
CA VAL A 10 -13.81 -20.56 11.31
C VAL A 10 -12.98 -21.53 12.14
N MET A 11 -12.65 -21.17 13.39
CA MET A 11 -11.86 -22.01 14.28
C MET A 11 -12.57 -23.33 14.61
N ALA A 12 -13.89 -23.30 14.83
CA ALA A 12 -14.68 -24.50 15.04
C ALA A 12 -14.67 -25.43 13.82
N ARG A 13 -14.76 -24.88 12.60
CA ARG A 13 -14.71 -25.65 11.36
C ARG A 13 -13.34 -26.28 11.12
N LEU A 14 -12.27 -25.56 11.37
CA LEU A 14 -10.90 -26.10 11.32
C LEU A 14 -10.74 -27.26 12.31
N GLY A 15 -11.24 -27.11 13.53
CA GLY A 15 -11.21 -28.18 14.54
C GLY A 15 -11.97 -29.44 14.11
N LYS A 16 -13.12 -29.31 13.43
CA LYS A 16 -13.91 -30.45 12.92
C LYS A 16 -13.15 -31.29 11.89
N VAL A 17 -12.22 -30.70 11.14
CA VAL A 17 -11.36 -31.42 10.19
C VAL A 17 -9.99 -31.79 10.77
N GLY A 18 -9.81 -31.65 12.10
CA GLY A 18 -8.58 -32.01 12.79
C GLY A 18 -7.45 -30.98 12.68
N ILE A 19 -7.74 -29.76 12.24
CA ILE A 19 -6.75 -28.68 12.13
C ILE A 19 -6.77 -27.84 13.42
N GLN A 20 -5.64 -27.84 14.14
CA GLN A 20 -5.40 -26.92 15.25
C GLN A 20 -4.57 -25.74 14.76
N ALA A 21 -5.23 -24.64 14.42
CA ALA A 21 -4.56 -23.41 14.01
C ALA A 21 -4.30 -22.51 15.23
N HIS A 22 -3.15 -21.84 15.23
CA HIS A 22 -2.89 -20.71 16.11
C HIS A 22 -2.82 -19.44 15.25
N ILE A 23 -3.67 -18.46 15.56
CA ILE A 23 -3.77 -17.20 14.83
C ILE A 23 -3.51 -16.07 15.83
N TRP A 24 -2.62 -15.15 15.47
CA TRP A 24 -2.49 -13.89 16.17
C TRP A 24 -3.73 -13.03 15.89
N THR A 25 -4.55 -12.78 16.90
CA THR A 25 -5.90 -12.21 16.71
C THR A 25 -5.97 -10.70 16.79
N MET A 26 -4.88 -10.02 17.15
CA MET A 26 -4.83 -8.56 17.18
C MET A 26 -4.56 -8.02 15.77
N PRO A 27 -5.47 -7.21 15.19
CA PRO A 27 -5.26 -6.63 13.87
C PRO A 27 -3.98 -5.78 13.81
N SER A 28 -3.13 -6.07 12.83
CA SER A 28 -1.91 -5.30 12.55
C SER A 28 -2.23 -3.98 11.86
N GLU A 29 -1.41 -2.95 12.13
CA GLU A 29 -1.45 -1.62 11.49
C GLU A 29 -2.66 -0.74 11.81
N ILE A 30 -3.61 -1.24 12.59
CA ILE A 30 -4.83 -0.53 12.98
C ILE A 30 -4.68 -0.03 14.43
N GLU A 31 -4.72 1.29 14.61
CA GLU A 31 -4.77 1.90 15.95
C GLU A 31 -6.08 1.55 16.67
N ASN A 32 -6.00 1.34 17.98
CA ASN A 32 -7.17 1.03 18.83
C ASN A 32 -7.97 -0.19 18.34
N ALA A 33 -7.31 -1.15 17.68
CA ALA A 33 -7.94 -2.36 17.17
C ALA A 33 -8.51 -3.25 18.29
N ILE A 34 -9.60 -3.94 17.98
CA ILE A 34 -10.22 -4.94 18.85
C ILE A 34 -9.75 -6.33 18.40
N PRO A 35 -9.28 -7.20 19.30
CA PRO A 35 -8.96 -8.59 18.95
C PRO A 35 -10.15 -9.30 18.32
N PHE A 36 -9.90 -10.15 17.32
CA PHE A 36 -10.96 -10.78 16.54
C PHE A 36 -12.02 -11.48 17.40
N GLU A 37 -11.62 -12.22 18.42
CA GLU A 37 -12.51 -12.96 19.33
C GLU A 37 -13.36 -12.06 20.24
N LEU A 38 -13.03 -10.78 20.34
CA LEU A 38 -13.74 -9.78 21.14
C LEU A 38 -14.54 -8.79 20.29
N ASP A 39 -14.24 -8.68 18.99
CA ASP A 39 -14.83 -7.69 18.11
C ASP A 39 -16.28 -8.05 17.75
N ARG A 40 -17.20 -7.45 18.51
CA ARG A 40 -18.64 -7.49 18.28
C ARG A 40 -19.18 -6.20 17.64
N ASP A 41 -18.33 -5.19 17.53
CA ASP A 41 -18.69 -3.86 17.02
C ASP A 41 -18.76 -3.90 15.49
N HIS A 42 -17.78 -4.53 14.84
CA HIS A 42 -17.75 -4.67 13.40
C HIS A 42 -18.56 -5.89 12.95
N ALA A 43 -19.74 -5.64 12.38
CA ALA A 43 -20.66 -6.69 11.91
C ALA A 43 -21.38 -6.34 10.60
N GLN A 44 -20.95 -5.29 9.91
CA GLN A 44 -21.55 -4.80 8.67
C GLN A 44 -20.89 -5.42 7.44
N TYR A 45 -21.70 -5.80 6.46
CA TYR A 45 -21.24 -6.27 5.17
C TYR A 45 -22.21 -5.77 4.09
N ASP A 46 -21.72 -4.92 3.19
CA ASP A 46 -22.46 -4.47 2.02
C ASP A 46 -21.84 -5.11 0.78
N ALA A 47 -22.55 -6.10 0.22
CA ALA A 47 -22.08 -6.86 -0.94
C ALA A 47 -21.79 -5.98 -2.16
N ALA A 48 -22.59 -4.92 -2.38
CA ALA A 48 -22.41 -4.03 -3.52
C ALA A 48 -21.15 -3.18 -3.36
N MET A 49 -20.83 -2.76 -2.12
CA MET A 49 -19.57 -2.04 -1.84
C MET A 49 -18.35 -2.96 -1.93
N VAL A 50 -18.46 -4.21 -1.47
CA VAL A 50 -17.39 -5.21 -1.62
C VAL A 50 -17.11 -5.50 -3.09
N GLU A 51 -18.15 -5.64 -3.92
CA GLU A 51 -17.98 -5.85 -5.36
C GLU A 51 -17.28 -4.65 -6.04
N ARG A 52 -17.70 -3.42 -5.71
CA ARG A 52 -17.06 -2.20 -6.23
C ARG A 52 -15.60 -2.09 -5.81
N PHE A 53 -15.30 -2.41 -4.55
CA PHE A 53 -13.94 -2.44 -4.05
C PHE A 53 -13.09 -3.47 -4.80
N TRP A 54 -13.61 -4.69 -4.99
CA TRP A 54 -12.93 -5.72 -5.77
C TRP A 54 -12.66 -5.28 -7.21
N GLN A 55 -13.64 -4.66 -7.88
CA GLN A 55 -13.46 -4.10 -9.22
C GLN A 55 -12.35 -3.03 -9.26
N ALA A 56 -12.30 -2.15 -8.25
CA ALA A 56 -11.23 -1.17 -8.13
C ALA A 56 -9.86 -1.85 -7.95
N LEU A 57 -9.75 -2.84 -7.05
CA LEU A 57 -8.51 -3.61 -6.86
C LEU A 57 -8.02 -4.26 -8.15
N VAL A 58 -8.91 -4.88 -8.93
CA VAL A 58 -8.55 -5.52 -10.21
C VAL A 58 -8.01 -4.51 -11.22
N GLN A 59 -8.59 -3.31 -11.29
CA GLN A 59 -8.10 -2.26 -12.18
C GLN A 59 -6.76 -1.68 -11.73
N VAL A 60 -6.60 -1.45 -10.43
CA VAL A 60 -5.35 -0.96 -9.85
C VAL A 60 -4.23 -1.98 -10.03
N ASP A 61 -4.49 -3.27 -9.77
CA ASP A 61 -3.52 -4.35 -9.99
C ASP A 61 -3.04 -4.41 -11.44
N ARG A 62 -3.94 -4.27 -12.41
CA ARG A 62 -3.59 -4.19 -13.84
C ARG A 62 -2.62 -3.06 -14.12
N LEU A 63 -2.89 -1.85 -13.62
CA LEU A 63 -2.04 -0.68 -13.85
C LEU A 63 -0.72 -0.76 -13.09
N PHE A 64 -0.72 -1.27 -11.86
CA PHE A 64 0.50 -1.49 -11.08
C PHE A 64 1.40 -2.54 -11.74
N LYS A 65 0.83 -3.59 -12.35
CA LYS A 65 1.61 -4.55 -13.16
C LYS A 65 2.22 -3.93 -14.41
N LEU A 66 1.49 -3.05 -15.11
CA LEU A 66 2.03 -2.31 -16.25
C LEU A 66 3.18 -1.38 -15.84
N PHE A 67 3.00 -0.63 -14.75
CA PHE A 67 4.05 0.19 -14.17
C PHE A 67 5.27 -0.65 -13.77
N ARG A 68 5.05 -1.76 -13.06
CA ARG A 68 6.09 -2.72 -12.66
C ARG A 68 6.91 -3.23 -13.85
N ALA A 69 6.26 -3.56 -14.97
CA ALA A 69 6.90 -4.22 -16.10
C ALA A 69 8.01 -3.40 -16.80
N ARG A 70 8.06 -2.08 -16.56
CA ARG A 70 9.10 -1.17 -17.10
C ARG A 70 10.40 -1.21 -16.31
N PHE A 71 10.38 -1.80 -15.11
CA PHE A 71 11.52 -1.88 -14.21
C PHE A 71 12.15 -3.28 -14.27
N ILE A 72 13.46 -3.34 -14.50
CA ILE A 72 14.25 -4.58 -14.60
C ILE A 72 15.03 -4.91 -13.32
N GLY A 73 15.14 -3.96 -12.39
CA GLY A 73 15.71 -4.20 -11.07
C GLY A 73 14.80 -5.01 -10.15
N LYS A 74 15.21 -5.18 -8.88
CA LYS A 74 14.37 -5.82 -7.85
C LYS A 74 13.09 -5.00 -7.64
N VAL A 75 11.94 -5.66 -7.77
CA VAL A 75 10.62 -5.06 -7.61
C VAL A 75 9.65 -6.09 -7.04
N SER A 76 8.82 -5.68 -6.10
CA SER A 76 7.82 -6.57 -5.50
C SER A 76 6.79 -7.01 -6.55
N PRO A 77 6.09 -8.13 -6.34
CA PRO A 77 4.75 -8.31 -6.88
C PRO A 77 3.84 -7.14 -6.48
N VAL A 78 2.67 -7.05 -7.12
CA VAL A 78 1.58 -6.24 -6.56
C VAL A 78 1.04 -6.99 -5.34
N HIS A 79 1.27 -6.45 -4.16
CA HIS A 79 0.85 -7.04 -2.90
C HIS A 79 -0.45 -6.45 -2.43
N PHE A 80 -1.28 -7.27 -1.79
CA PHE A 80 -2.39 -6.81 -0.96
C PHE A 80 -2.01 -7.00 0.51
N PHE A 81 -1.92 -5.90 1.25
CA PHE A 81 -1.60 -5.90 2.68
C PHE A 81 -2.89 -5.94 3.48
N TRP A 82 -3.07 -7.01 4.27
CA TRP A 82 -4.29 -7.22 5.05
C TRP A 82 -4.39 -6.32 6.29
N GLY A 83 -3.27 -5.87 6.85
CA GLY A 83 -3.24 -5.02 8.04
C GLY A 83 -3.78 -3.63 7.74
N SER A 84 -3.10 -2.92 6.85
CA SER A 84 -3.58 -1.64 6.34
C SER A 84 -4.84 -1.76 5.48
N PHE A 85 -5.01 -2.86 4.74
CA PHE A 85 -6.04 -3.06 3.70
C PHE A 85 -5.77 -2.27 2.41
N ASP A 86 -4.55 -2.40 1.86
CA ASP A 86 -4.09 -1.65 0.70
C ASP A 86 -3.35 -2.49 -0.34
N LEU A 87 -3.21 -1.95 -1.55
CA LEU A 87 -2.31 -2.49 -2.56
C LEU A 87 -1.00 -1.72 -2.56
N ALA A 88 0.12 -2.41 -2.79
CA ALA A 88 1.37 -1.75 -3.11
C ALA A 88 2.21 -2.48 -4.16
N VAL A 89 3.01 -1.70 -4.88
CA VAL A 89 4.13 -2.17 -5.69
C VAL A 89 5.36 -1.32 -5.39
N THR A 90 6.46 -1.99 -5.06
CA THR A 90 7.65 -1.34 -4.52
C THR A 90 8.87 -1.65 -5.37
N ARG A 91 9.52 -0.61 -5.87
CA ARG A 91 10.80 -0.67 -6.58
C ARG A 91 11.94 -0.44 -5.60
N PHE A 92 13.07 -1.11 -5.84
CA PHE A 92 14.23 -1.05 -4.97
C PHE A 92 15.43 -0.49 -5.72
N SER A 93 16.21 0.37 -5.06
CA SER A 93 17.46 0.91 -5.66
C SER A 93 18.59 -0.13 -5.72
N GLY A 94 18.52 -1.14 -4.84
CA GLY A 94 19.59 -2.11 -4.60
C GLY A 94 20.52 -1.73 -3.44
N ARG A 95 20.48 -0.49 -2.93
CA ARG A 95 21.24 -0.05 -1.75
C ARG A 95 20.47 -0.35 -0.46
N THR A 96 21.19 -0.51 0.65
CA THR A 96 20.60 -0.64 1.99
C THR A 96 20.07 0.70 2.49
N ALA A 97 19.06 0.67 3.36
CA ALA A 97 18.49 1.84 4.01
C ALA A 97 18.84 1.87 5.50
N PRO A 98 18.76 3.03 6.18
CA PRO A 98 18.82 3.09 7.63
C PRO A 98 17.66 2.29 8.27
N ALA A 99 17.75 2.01 9.57
CA ALA A 99 16.63 1.38 10.27
C ALA A 99 15.42 2.33 10.36
N PRO A 100 14.19 1.83 10.19
CA PRO A 100 12.99 2.66 10.32
C PRO A 100 12.83 3.15 11.76
N GLY A 101 12.51 4.45 11.91
CA GLY A 101 12.35 5.09 13.22
C GLY A 101 10.93 5.11 13.76
N GLY A 102 9.93 4.71 12.96
CA GLY A 102 8.51 4.72 13.34
C GLY A 102 8.07 3.46 14.08
N VAL A 103 6.98 3.59 14.85
CA VAL A 103 6.27 2.45 15.45
C VAL A 103 4.99 2.24 14.67
N THR A 104 4.79 1.03 14.17
CA THR A 104 3.56 0.63 13.49
C THR A 104 2.67 -0.12 14.47
N PRO A 105 1.39 0.29 14.64
CA PRO A 105 0.48 -0.32 15.60
C PRO A 105 0.39 -1.84 15.42
N ASN A 106 0.48 -2.59 16.53
CA ASN A 106 0.29 -4.04 16.54
C ASN A 106 1.17 -4.82 15.55
N VAL A 107 2.33 -4.27 15.19
CA VAL A 107 3.34 -4.91 14.34
C VAL A 107 4.66 -5.00 15.11
N ALA A 108 5.28 -6.17 15.09
CA ALA A 108 6.56 -6.35 15.74
C ALA A 108 7.66 -5.51 15.03
N PRO A 109 8.52 -4.78 15.75
CA PRO A 109 9.48 -3.85 15.13
C PRO A 109 10.41 -4.47 14.07
N TRP A 110 10.77 -5.74 14.25
CA TRP A 110 11.62 -6.45 13.30
C TRP A 110 10.96 -6.66 11.93
N VAL A 111 9.62 -6.74 11.86
CA VAL A 111 8.88 -6.83 10.59
C VAL A 111 9.12 -5.56 9.78
N MET A 112 9.04 -4.40 10.42
CA MET A 112 9.30 -3.11 9.78
C MET A 112 10.78 -2.97 9.39
N ALA A 113 11.71 -3.40 10.25
CA ALA A 113 13.14 -3.38 9.93
C ALA A 113 13.48 -4.21 8.69
N GLU A 114 12.87 -5.39 8.53
CA GLU A 114 13.06 -6.23 7.35
C GLU A 114 12.40 -5.62 6.10
N ALA A 115 11.15 -5.14 6.22
CA ALA A 115 10.40 -4.52 5.12
C ALA A 115 11.11 -3.28 4.54
N TYR A 116 11.81 -2.52 5.39
CA TYR A 116 12.51 -1.28 5.05
C TYR A 116 14.04 -1.41 5.12
N SER A 117 14.58 -2.62 4.95
CA SER A 117 16.04 -2.88 4.98
C SER A 117 16.81 -2.27 3.80
N HIS A 118 16.12 -1.95 2.70
CA HIS A 118 16.69 -1.41 1.47
C HIS A 118 15.96 -0.15 1.04
N GLU A 119 16.63 0.68 0.24
CA GLU A 119 16.00 1.87 -0.29
C GLU A 119 14.87 1.50 -1.26
N VAL A 120 13.73 2.15 -1.08
CA VAL A 120 12.51 1.87 -1.83
C VAL A 120 11.85 3.13 -2.36
N CYS A 121 11.12 2.96 -3.44
CA CYS A 121 10.05 3.82 -3.89
C CYS A 121 8.81 2.93 -4.00
N SER A 122 7.85 3.16 -3.11
CA SER A 122 6.64 2.35 -2.99
C SER A 122 5.46 3.13 -3.49
N CYS A 123 4.66 2.50 -4.34
CA CYS A 123 3.44 3.04 -4.92
C CYS A 123 2.26 2.23 -4.38
N GLY A 124 1.32 2.90 -3.72
CA GLY A 124 0.20 2.28 -3.05
C GLY A 124 -1.18 2.76 -3.52
N PHE A 125 -2.21 2.01 -3.12
CA PHE A 125 -3.61 2.39 -3.26
C PHE A 125 -4.39 2.07 -1.99
N TRP A 126 -4.98 3.11 -1.40
CA TRP A 126 -5.87 3.03 -0.26
C TRP A 126 -7.33 3.14 -0.72
N PRO A 127 -8.23 2.21 -0.37
CA PRO A 127 -9.66 2.35 -0.60
C PRO A 127 -10.38 3.38 0.31
N GLY A 128 -9.69 4.00 1.27
CA GLY A 128 -10.30 4.92 2.25
C GLY A 128 -9.60 4.98 3.61
N ASN A 129 -8.65 4.07 3.81
CA ASN A 129 -7.71 3.92 4.92
C ASN A 129 -6.45 4.80 4.74
N GLY A 130 -5.38 4.49 5.48
CA GLY A 130 -4.04 5.11 5.30
C GLY A 130 -3.90 6.52 5.87
N GLY A 131 -4.81 6.95 6.76
CA GLY A 131 -4.78 8.28 7.39
C GLY A 131 -5.32 9.42 6.51
N TYR A 132 -5.51 9.20 5.21
CA TYR A 132 -6.08 10.20 4.29
C TYR A 132 -7.62 10.32 4.40
N GLY A 133 -8.30 9.25 4.83
CA GLY A 133 -9.76 9.22 5.04
C GLY A 133 -10.59 9.19 3.75
N ARG A 134 -9.95 9.08 2.58
CA ARG A 134 -10.58 8.93 1.27
C ARG A 134 -9.76 7.96 0.42
N ALA A 135 -10.36 7.41 -0.63
CA ALA A 135 -9.62 6.56 -1.56
C ALA A 135 -8.56 7.38 -2.31
N ALA A 136 -7.32 6.89 -2.36
CA ALA A 136 -6.22 7.57 -2.99
C ALA A 136 -5.09 6.63 -3.41
N PHE A 137 -4.35 7.05 -4.43
CA PHE A 137 -3.03 6.53 -4.73
C PHE A 137 -1.99 7.30 -3.93
N ASN A 138 -1.00 6.60 -3.42
CA ASN A 138 0.07 7.19 -2.63
C ASN A 138 1.44 6.75 -3.17
N VAL A 139 2.44 7.62 -3.06
CA VAL A 139 3.83 7.28 -3.37
C VAL A 139 4.74 7.86 -2.31
N TYR A 140 5.66 7.04 -1.82
CA TYR A 140 6.70 7.48 -0.89
C TYR A 140 8.03 6.82 -1.22
N ALA A 141 9.11 7.44 -0.76
CA ALA A 141 10.45 6.90 -0.82
C ALA A 141 10.99 6.68 0.59
N TYR A 142 11.74 5.61 0.79
CA TYR A 142 12.43 5.36 2.05
C TYR A 142 13.89 4.96 1.80
N PRO A 143 14.88 5.63 2.41
CA PRO A 143 14.72 6.92 3.08
C PRO A 143 14.23 7.97 2.06
N GLU A 144 13.46 8.94 2.53
CA GLU A 144 12.99 10.02 1.66
C GLU A 144 14.19 10.86 1.20
N PRO A 145 14.43 11.02 -0.12
CA PRO A 145 15.54 11.83 -0.59
C PRO A 145 15.21 13.31 -0.43
N ALA A 146 16.23 14.12 -0.13
CA ALA A 146 16.07 15.55 0.08
C ALA A 146 15.38 16.22 -1.12
N GLY A 147 14.33 17.01 -0.85
CA GLY A 147 13.55 17.72 -1.86
C GLY A 147 12.43 16.89 -2.52
N PHE A 148 12.21 15.63 -2.10
CA PHE A 148 11.16 14.79 -2.69
C PHE A 148 9.77 15.43 -2.55
N GLY A 149 9.37 15.82 -1.33
CA GLY A 149 8.08 16.46 -1.10
C GLY A 149 7.90 17.85 -1.73
N ASP A 150 8.99 18.48 -2.19
CA ASP A 150 8.98 19.77 -2.87
C ASP A 150 9.03 19.62 -4.41
N THR A 151 9.04 18.38 -4.92
CA THR A 151 9.15 18.14 -6.37
C THR A 151 7.90 18.66 -7.09
N PRO A 152 8.04 19.51 -8.11
CA PRO A 152 6.90 19.94 -8.92
C PRO A 152 6.30 18.75 -9.68
N LEU A 153 4.99 18.53 -9.51
CA LEU A 153 4.25 17.48 -10.21
C LEU A 153 3.45 18.10 -11.35
N ARG A 154 3.53 17.48 -12.53
CA ARG A 154 2.67 17.84 -13.67
C ARG A 154 1.29 17.21 -13.54
N THR A 155 1.19 16.12 -12.79
CA THR A 155 -0.08 15.45 -12.50
C THR A 155 -1.00 16.39 -11.70
N PRO A 156 -2.11 16.87 -12.28
CA PRO A 156 -3.10 17.68 -11.58
C PRO A 156 -3.65 16.94 -10.35
N GLU A 157 -3.97 17.69 -9.30
CA GLU A 157 -4.52 17.18 -8.03
C GLU A 157 -3.57 16.29 -7.20
N ALA A 158 -2.40 15.92 -7.73
CA ALA A 158 -1.36 15.26 -6.97
C ALA A 158 -0.63 16.29 -6.07
N LEU A 159 -0.43 15.94 -4.79
CA LEU A 159 0.27 16.80 -3.84
C LEU A 159 1.00 15.98 -2.79
N TYR A 160 2.10 16.53 -2.26
CA TYR A 160 2.76 15.95 -1.10
C TYR A 160 2.02 16.34 0.18
N ASP A 161 1.51 15.35 0.90
CA ASP A 161 0.89 15.55 2.21
C ASP A 161 1.95 15.41 3.30
N LYS A 162 2.26 16.53 3.98
CA LYS A 162 3.29 16.56 5.04
C LYS A 162 2.89 15.78 6.29
N GLY A 163 1.60 15.62 6.56
CA GLY A 163 1.11 14.85 7.70
C GLY A 163 1.28 13.35 7.46
N LEU A 164 1.08 12.91 6.22
CA LEU A 164 1.26 11.51 5.82
C LEU A 164 2.72 11.18 5.43
N GLY A 165 3.49 12.17 4.99
CA GLY A 165 4.85 12.00 4.48
C GLY A 165 4.89 11.33 3.10
N GLN A 166 3.86 11.54 2.28
CA GLN A 166 3.69 10.84 1.00
C GLN A 166 3.07 11.76 -0.06
N VAL A 167 3.34 11.48 -1.33
CA VAL A 167 2.63 12.11 -2.45
C VAL A 167 1.30 11.40 -2.65
N ILE A 168 0.20 12.15 -2.62
CA ILE A 168 -1.17 11.66 -2.72
C ILE A 168 -1.79 12.11 -4.04
N LEU A 169 -2.44 11.17 -4.73
CA LEU A 169 -3.33 11.44 -5.85
C LEU A 169 -4.73 10.89 -5.52
N PRO A 170 -5.78 11.74 -5.40
CA PRO A 170 -7.12 11.29 -5.10
C PRO A 170 -7.65 10.29 -6.13
N TYR A 171 -8.30 9.21 -5.67
CA TYR A 171 -8.88 8.19 -6.55
C TYR A 171 -9.93 8.78 -7.50
N ASP A 172 -10.73 9.75 -7.01
CA ASP A 172 -11.75 10.41 -7.83
C ASP A 172 -11.15 11.19 -9.01
N ALA A 173 -9.96 11.80 -8.85
CA ALA A 173 -9.27 12.49 -9.94
C ALA A 173 -8.91 11.51 -11.07
N VAL A 174 -8.42 10.32 -10.70
CA VAL A 174 -8.13 9.25 -11.67
C VAL A 174 -9.42 8.75 -12.33
N ARG A 175 -10.45 8.47 -11.53
CA ARG A 175 -11.74 7.93 -12.02
C ARG A 175 -12.48 8.89 -12.96
N GLN A 176 -12.33 10.20 -12.76
CA GLN A 176 -12.98 11.24 -13.56
C GLN A 176 -12.14 11.72 -14.75
N SER A 177 -10.87 11.29 -14.83
CA SER A 177 -9.99 11.63 -15.95
C SER A 177 -10.52 11.04 -17.27
N PRO A 178 -10.39 11.75 -18.41
CA PRO A 178 -10.71 11.21 -19.73
C PRO A 178 -9.90 9.97 -20.10
N ASN A 179 -8.68 9.83 -19.55
CA ASN A 179 -7.82 8.65 -19.73
C ASN A 179 -7.23 8.21 -18.38
N PRO A 180 -7.99 7.46 -17.56
CA PRO A 180 -7.58 7.06 -16.20
C PRO A 180 -6.26 6.28 -16.17
N ASP A 181 -6.05 5.40 -17.15
CA ASP A 181 -4.86 4.55 -17.25
C ASP A 181 -3.59 5.38 -17.43
N GLU A 182 -3.58 6.27 -18.44
CA GLU A 182 -2.45 7.14 -18.72
C GLU A 182 -2.21 8.12 -17.57
N PHE A 183 -3.29 8.63 -16.98
CA PHE A 183 -3.22 9.57 -15.87
C PHE A 183 -2.54 8.95 -14.64
N LEU A 184 -2.97 7.75 -14.22
CA LEU A 184 -2.34 7.05 -13.10
C LEU A 184 -0.90 6.63 -13.45
N LEU A 185 -0.66 6.06 -14.63
CA LEU A 185 0.69 5.63 -15.02
C LEU A 185 1.65 6.82 -15.10
N GLY A 186 1.18 7.99 -15.53
CA GLY A 186 1.93 9.25 -15.54
C GLY A 186 2.32 9.68 -14.13
N PHE A 187 1.37 9.68 -13.20
CA PHE A 187 1.61 9.97 -11.78
C PHE A 187 2.65 9.04 -11.15
N LEU A 188 2.47 7.72 -11.33
CA LEU A 188 3.38 6.72 -10.78
C LEU A 188 4.79 6.86 -11.36
N GLN A 189 4.91 7.14 -12.66
CA GLN A 189 6.19 7.33 -13.32
C GLN A 189 6.87 8.63 -12.87
N GLU A 190 6.16 9.75 -12.83
CA GLU A 190 6.69 11.05 -12.43
C GLU A 190 7.23 11.05 -11.00
N THR A 191 6.47 10.47 -10.07
CA THR A 191 6.87 10.37 -8.65
C THR A 191 8.02 9.39 -8.45
N TYR A 192 8.04 8.27 -9.18
CA TYR A 192 9.21 7.37 -9.20
C TYR A 192 10.47 8.07 -9.73
N GLU A 193 10.36 8.81 -10.83
CA GLU A 193 11.50 9.54 -11.40
C GLU A 193 12.03 10.59 -10.43
N ALA A 194 11.15 11.31 -9.74
CA ALA A 194 11.53 12.23 -8.68
C ALA A 194 12.34 11.52 -7.58
N ALA A 195 11.82 10.41 -7.04
CA ALA A 195 12.49 9.62 -6.01
C ALA A 195 13.84 9.07 -6.48
N ALA A 196 13.89 8.46 -7.67
CA ALA A 196 15.08 7.83 -8.20
C ALA A 196 16.16 8.86 -8.58
N ASN A 197 15.79 10.00 -9.15
CA ASN A 197 16.74 11.06 -9.51
C ASN A 197 17.32 11.73 -8.25
N LEU A 198 16.46 12.15 -7.31
CA LEU A 198 16.91 12.78 -6.05
C LEU A 198 17.69 11.81 -5.18
N GLY A 199 17.26 10.54 -5.15
CA GLY A 199 17.95 9.44 -4.49
C GLY A 199 19.24 9.00 -5.20
N LYS A 200 19.53 9.51 -6.40
CA LYS A 200 20.69 9.11 -7.23
C LYS A 200 20.77 7.60 -7.45
N TRP A 201 19.64 6.99 -7.82
CA TRP A 201 19.59 5.58 -8.19
C TRP A 201 20.27 5.37 -9.55
N ASP A 202 20.84 4.19 -9.76
CA ASP A 202 21.43 3.82 -11.05
C ASP A 202 20.34 3.40 -12.04
N ARG A 203 19.60 4.38 -12.57
CA ARG A 203 18.43 4.14 -13.42
C ARG A 203 18.73 3.35 -14.69
N GLN A 204 19.95 3.46 -15.23
CA GLN A 204 20.36 2.73 -16.44
C GLN A 204 20.37 1.22 -16.24
N THR A 205 20.63 0.75 -15.02
CA THR A 205 20.63 -0.69 -14.69
C THR A 205 19.27 -1.16 -14.17
N LEU A 206 18.34 -0.24 -13.92
CA LEU A 206 17.05 -0.51 -13.29
C LEU A 206 15.85 -0.41 -14.24
N GLU A 207 16.00 0.23 -15.39
CA GLU A 207 14.91 0.49 -16.35
C GLU A 207 15.15 -0.20 -17.70
N ARG A 208 14.07 -0.60 -18.38
CA ARG A 208 14.15 -1.05 -19.78
C ARG A 208 14.52 0.15 -20.67
N GLN A 209 15.53 -0.03 -21.52
CA GLN A 209 15.88 0.90 -22.60
C GLN A 209 14.85 0.86 -23.73
#